data_AF-A0A645JEQ6-F1
#
_entry.id   AF-A0A645JEQ6-F1
#
_cell.length_a   1.000
_cell.length_b   1.000
_cell.length_c   1.000
_cell.angle_alpha   90.00
_cell.angle_beta   90.00
_cell.angle_gamma   90.00
#
_symmetry.space_group_name_H-M   'P 1'
#
loop_
_entity.id
_entity.type
_entity.pdbx_description
1 polymer ?
#
loop_
_entity_poly.entity_id
_entity_poly.type
_entity_poly.pdbx_seq_one_letter_code
_entity_poly.pdbx_strand_id
1 'polypeptide(L)'
;MGTPLAPVIKARQNCIYCALYFSDGRELKPFVYPKFCTAAEFADFLGLYPDAMLVGKDVSLFNEFSGLPNNILERTVGRPGQTALMGEYYKELSISPDKIQGAYLREPDIGPTSYI
;
A
#
# COMPACT_ATOMS: atom_id res chain seq x y z
N MET A 1 18.25 9.93 2.55
CA MET A 1 16.90 9.56 2.08
C MET A 1 16.49 8.31 2.86
N GLY A 2 15.26 8.25 3.34
CA GLY A 2 14.78 7.08 4.09
C GLY A 2 14.57 5.87 3.16
N THR A 3 14.62 4.66 3.72
CA THR A 3 14.29 3.42 3.02
C THR A 3 12.89 3.51 2.39
N PRO A 4 12.73 3.25 1.07
CA PRO A 4 11.41 3.23 0.44
C PRO A 4 10.54 2.14 1.08
N LEU A 5 9.25 2.41 1.23
CA LEU A 5 8.31 1.47 1.85
C LEU A 5 7.32 0.96 0.81
N ALA A 6 7.27 -0.36 0.65
CA ALA A 6 6.39 -1.05 -0.28
C ALA A 6 5.37 -1.88 0.51
N PRO A 7 4.25 -1.29 0.97
CA PRO A 7 3.22 -2.07 1.63
C PRO A 7 2.57 -3.05 0.66
N VAL A 8 2.33 -4.27 1.13
CA VAL A 8 1.68 -5.36 0.40
C VAL A 8 0.59 -5.95 1.28
N ILE A 9 -0.64 -5.92 0.78
CA ILE A 9 -1.81 -6.51 1.43
C ILE A 9 -2.43 -7.50 0.46
N LYS A 10 -2.69 -8.72 0.93
CA LYS A 10 -3.31 -9.75 0.10
C LYS A 10 -4.73 -9.32 -0.30
N ALA A 11 -5.03 -9.46 -1.59
CA ALA A 11 -6.38 -9.39 -2.11
C ALA A 11 -6.89 -10.80 -2.47
N ARG A 12 -7.96 -10.89 -3.27
CA ARG A 12 -8.46 -12.19 -3.75
C ARG A 12 -7.49 -12.81 -4.75
N GLN A 13 -7.45 -14.15 -4.79
CA GLN A 13 -6.61 -14.94 -5.70
C GLN A 13 -5.11 -14.58 -5.54
N ASN A 14 -4.37 -14.42 -6.65
CA ASN A 14 -2.96 -14.04 -6.65
C ASN A 14 -2.73 -12.52 -6.78
N CYS A 15 -3.72 -11.72 -6.37
CA CYS A 15 -3.66 -10.26 -6.44
C CYS A 15 -3.37 -9.65 -5.07
N ILE A 16 -2.86 -8.43 -5.10
CA ILE A 16 -2.49 -7.63 -3.94
C ILE A 16 -3.00 -6.20 -4.09
N TYR A 17 -3.16 -5.53 -2.95
CA TYR A 17 -3.11 -4.08 -2.88
C TYR A 17 -1.69 -3.67 -2.51
N CYS A 18 -1.10 -2.78 -3.30
CA CYS A 18 0.28 -2.37 -3.12
C CYS A 18 0.50 -0.89 -3.46
N ALA A 19 1.61 -0.35 -2.97
CA ALA A 19 2.08 1.01 -3.27
C ALA A 19 3.60 1.07 -3.07
N LEU A 20 4.23 2.16 -3.47
CA LEU A 20 5.62 2.47 -3.12
C LEU A 20 5.69 3.92 -2.63
N TYR A 21 6.20 4.09 -1.42
CA TYR A 21 6.35 5.39 -0.77
C TYR A 21 7.82 5.73 -0.53
N PHE A 22 8.17 6.99 -0.74
CA PHE A 22 9.44 7.55 -0.32
C PHE A 22 9.21 8.51 0.84
N SER A 23 10.13 8.51 1.80
CA SER A 23 10.11 9.51 2.87
C SER A 23 10.96 10.71 2.49
N ASP A 24 10.40 11.91 2.62
CA ASP A 24 11.15 13.17 2.54
C ASP A 24 11.70 13.63 3.91
N GLY A 25 11.63 12.76 4.93
CA GLY A 25 12.03 13.04 6.30
C GLY A 25 10.92 13.60 7.18
N ARG A 26 9.77 13.99 6.62
CA ARG A 26 8.59 14.43 7.37
C ARG A 26 7.38 13.56 7.08
N GLU A 27 7.17 13.22 5.82
CA GLU A 27 6.00 12.47 5.37
C GLU A 27 6.41 11.32 4.43
N LEU A 28 5.47 10.41 4.18
CA LEU A 28 5.56 9.41 3.13
C LEU A 28 4.81 9.94 1.90
N LYS A 29 5.52 10.09 0.78
CA LYS A 29 4.94 10.50 -0.50
C LYS A 29 4.81 9.30 -1.43
N PRO A 30 3.63 9.09 -2.05
CA PRO A 30 3.46 8.01 -3.00
C PRO A 30 4.30 8.29 -4.25
N PHE A 31 5.19 7.37 -4.58
CA PHE A 31 5.83 7.31 -5.90
C PHE A 31 5.03 6.39 -6.83
N VAL A 32 4.56 5.27 -6.29
CA VAL A 32 3.47 4.48 -6.88
C VAL A 32 2.26 4.65 -5.98
N TYR A 33 1.19 5.25 -6.51
CA TYR A 33 -0.08 5.36 -5.80
C TYR A 33 -0.66 3.97 -5.49
N PRO A 34 -1.45 3.82 -4.41
CA PRO A 34 -2.13 2.58 -4.10
C PRO A 34 -2.86 2.02 -5.32
N LYS A 35 -2.58 0.75 -5.64
CA LYS A 35 -3.19 0.05 -6.78
C LYS A 35 -3.49 -1.40 -6.45
N PHE A 36 -4.38 -2.00 -7.24
CA PHE A 36 -4.62 -3.43 -7.29
C PHE A 36 -3.86 -4.03 -8.49
N CYS A 37 -3.03 -5.04 -8.25
CA CYS A 37 -2.34 -5.76 -9.32
C CYS A 37 -2.01 -7.20 -8.90
N THR A 38 -1.37 -7.97 -9.78
CA THR A 38 -0.85 -9.29 -9.44
C THR A 38 0.43 -9.18 -8.60
N ALA A 39 0.74 -10.21 -7.79
CA ALA A 39 2.00 -10.25 -7.05
C ALA A 39 3.22 -10.23 -7.98
N ALA A 40 3.17 -10.95 -9.10
CA ALA A 40 4.22 -11.00 -10.11
C ALA A 40 4.52 -9.62 -10.71
N GLU A 41 3.50 -8.87 -11.13
CA GLU A 41 3.67 -7.53 -11.70
C GLU A 41 4.39 -6.58 -10.72
N PHE A 42 4.03 -6.65 -9.44
CA PHE A 42 4.66 -5.80 -8.44
C PHE A 42 6.07 -6.27 -8.08
N ALA A 43 6.32 -7.59 -8.04
CA ALA A 43 7.65 -8.14 -7.81
C ALA A 43 8.64 -7.74 -8.93
N ASP A 44 8.21 -7.81 -10.19
CA ASP A 44 9.00 -7.37 -11.35
C ASP A 44 9.36 -5.88 -11.23
N PHE A 45 8.39 -5.04 -10.84
CA PHE A 45 8.63 -3.62 -10.59
C PHE A 45 9.61 -3.38 -9.43
N LEU A 46 9.48 -4.13 -8.33
CA LEU A 46 10.37 -4.01 -7.16
C LEU A 46 11.81 -4.43 -7.46
N GLY A 47 12.07 -5.21 -8.52
CA GLY A 47 13.42 -5.48 -9.01
C GLY A 47 14.21 -4.19 -9.35
N LEU A 48 13.51 -3.09 -9.64
CA LEU A 48 14.12 -1.76 -9.86
C LEU A 48 14.46 -1.02 -8.54
N TYR A 49 13.96 -1.50 -7.40
CA TYR A 49 14.07 -0.89 -6.07
C TYR A 49 14.53 -1.92 -5.03
N PRO A 50 15.76 -2.47 -5.16
CA PRO A 50 16.25 -3.54 -4.29
C PRO A 50 16.42 -3.13 -2.82
N ASP A 51 16.50 -1.82 -2.55
CA ASP A 51 16.60 -1.24 -1.22
C ASP A 51 15.25 -0.97 -0.56
N ALA A 52 14.13 -1.12 -1.30
CA ALA A 52 12.81 -0.97 -0.73
C ALA A 52 12.53 -2.03 0.34
N MET A 53 11.82 -1.64 1.39
CA MET A 53 11.35 -2.54 2.43
C MET A 53 9.90 -2.94 2.16
N LEU A 54 9.67 -4.24 2.00
CA LEU A 54 8.34 -4.80 1.88
C LEU A 54 7.66 -4.75 3.25
N VAL A 55 6.44 -4.22 3.32
CA VAL A 55 5.72 -4.05 4.58
C VAL A 55 4.40 -4.82 4.52
N GLY A 56 4.23 -5.82 5.38
CA GLY A 56 3.01 -6.60 5.42
C GLY A 56 3.24 -8.03 5.86
N LYS A 57 2.33 -8.59 6.66
CA LYS A 57 2.35 -10.02 6.99
C LYS A 57 2.06 -10.92 5.78
N ASP A 58 1.38 -10.37 4.77
CA ASP A 58 0.91 -11.14 3.63
C ASP A 58 2.00 -11.38 2.59
N VAL A 59 3.15 -10.69 2.69
CA VAL A 59 4.29 -10.82 1.76
C VAL A 59 4.75 -12.27 1.66
N SER A 60 4.81 -12.98 2.79
CA SER A 60 5.24 -14.39 2.86
C SER A 60 4.29 -15.38 2.19
N LEU A 61 3.09 -14.94 1.78
CA LEU A 61 2.12 -15.78 1.08
C LEU A 61 2.40 -15.90 -0.43
N PHE A 62 3.32 -15.11 -0.97
CA PHE A 62 3.60 -15.01 -2.39
C PHE A 62 5.07 -15.37 -2.68
N ASN A 63 5.28 -16.40 -3.50
CA ASN A 63 6.62 -16.87 -3.86
C ASN A 63 7.38 -15.84 -4.69
N GLU A 64 6.66 -14.96 -5.40
CA GLU A 64 7.19 -13.89 -6.23
C GLU A 64 8.09 -12.92 -5.45
N PHE A 65 7.84 -12.74 -4.14
CA PHE A 65 8.68 -11.88 -3.28
C PHE A 65 9.86 -12.60 -2.64
N SER A 66 9.86 -13.94 -2.61
CA SER A 66 10.88 -14.72 -1.89
C SER A 66 12.26 -14.68 -2.56
N GLY A 67 12.29 -14.43 -3.87
CA GLY A 67 13.54 -14.29 -4.64
C GLY A 67 14.11 -12.88 -4.67
N LEU A 68 13.43 -11.89 -4.07
CA LEU A 68 13.86 -10.50 -4.10
C LEU A 68 14.86 -10.21 -2.97
N PRO A 69 15.81 -9.27 -3.17
CA PRO A 69 16.75 -8.86 -2.13
C PRO A 69 16.12 -7.95 -1.06
N ASN A 70 14.84 -7.59 -1.23
CA ASN A 70 14.14 -6.67 -0.35
C ASN A 70 13.97 -7.23 1.06
N ASN A 71 14.24 -6.39 2.07
CA ASN A 71 13.93 -6.74 3.46
C ASN A 71 12.43 -6.70 3.71
N ILE A 72 11.96 -7.58 4.59
CA ILE A 72 10.53 -7.68 4.96
C ILE A 72 10.32 -7.17 6.38
N LEU A 73 9.40 -6.23 6.53
CA LEU A 73 8.84 -5.80 7.79
C LEU A 73 7.46 -6.44 7.96
N GLU A 74 7.40 -7.52 8.73
CA GLU A 74 6.15 -8.21 9.03
C GLU A 74 5.27 -7.36 9.95
N ARG A 75 4.25 -6.74 9.37
CA ARG A 75 3.29 -5.91 10.10
C ARG A 75 1.88 -6.17 9.59
N THR A 76 0.94 -6.38 10.51
CA THR A 76 -0.46 -6.66 10.19
C THR A 76 -1.29 -5.39 10.03
N VAL A 77 -1.04 -4.39 10.88
CA VAL A 77 -1.76 -3.11 10.91
C VAL A 77 -0.83 -1.98 11.32
N GLY A 78 -1.23 -0.75 10.99
CA GLY A 78 -0.63 0.44 11.59
C GLY A 78 -0.75 0.42 13.12
N ARG A 79 0.18 1.08 13.82
CA ARG A 79 0.08 1.23 15.28
C ARG A 79 -1.12 2.14 15.59
N PRO A 80 -2.06 1.77 16.48
CA PRO A 80 -3.25 2.57 16.75
C PRO A 80 -2.94 4.02 17.12
N GLY A 81 -1.89 4.25 17.92
CA GLY A 81 -1.45 5.61 18.28
C GLY A 81 -0.98 6.43 17.07
N GLN A 82 -0.37 5.80 16.06
CA GLN A 82 0.01 6.49 14.83
C GLN A 82 -1.21 6.84 13.98
N THR A 83 -2.21 5.95 13.92
CA THR A 83 -3.49 6.24 13.25
C THR A 83 -4.22 7.41 13.91
N ALA A 84 -4.23 7.48 15.25
CA ALA A 84 -4.80 8.62 15.97
C ALA A 84 -4.05 9.93 15.67
N LEU A 85 -2.72 9.91 15.67
CA LEU A 85 -1.90 11.06 15.32
C LEU A 85 -2.13 11.55 13.88
N MET A 86 -2.36 10.64 12.93
CA MET A 86 -2.74 11.02 11.56
C MET A 86 -4.08 11.74 11.52
N GLY A 87 -5.06 11.31 12.35
CA GLY A 87 -6.35 11.99 12.47
C GLY A 87 -6.19 13.43 12.97
N GLU A 88 -5.38 13.65 13.99
CA GLU A 88 -5.06 15.00 14.48
C GLU A 88 -4.32 15.84 13.43
N TYR A 89 -3.35 15.24 12.73
CA TYR A 89 -2.57 15.92 11.70
C TYR A 89 -3.44 16.43 10.54
N TYR A 90 -4.44 15.65 10.12
CA TYR A 90 -5.33 15.99 9.02
C TYR A 90 -6.67 16.60 9.46
N LYS A 91 -6.79 17.05 10.71
CA LYS A 91 -8.05 17.59 11.26
C LYS A 91 -8.64 18.73 10.43
N GLU A 92 -7.79 19.65 9.96
CA GLU A 92 -8.22 20.79 9.13
C GLU A 92 -8.67 20.38 7.72
N LEU A 93 -8.35 19.15 7.28
CA LEU A 93 -8.82 18.55 6.02
C LEU A 93 -10.02 17.62 6.24
N SER A 94 -10.63 17.63 7.43
CA SER A 94 -11.78 16.78 7.74
C SER A 94 -12.98 17.12 6.87
N ILE A 95 -13.73 16.07 6.52
CA ILE A 95 -14.95 16.18 5.69
C ILE A 95 -16.15 15.64 6.47
N SER A 96 -17.34 16.10 6.08
CA SER A 96 -18.60 15.60 6.62
C SER A 96 -18.76 14.09 6.31
N PRO A 97 -19.34 13.29 7.23
CA PRO A 97 -19.45 11.83 7.05
C PRO A 97 -20.15 11.38 5.76
N ASP A 98 -21.13 12.15 5.30
CA ASP A 98 -21.87 11.93 4.04
C ASP A 98 -21.00 12.09 2.79
N LYS A 99 -19.83 12.74 2.90
CA LYS A 99 -18.86 12.93 1.82
C LYS A 99 -17.76 11.88 1.82
N ILE A 100 -17.73 10.97 2.80
CA ILE A 100 -16.72 9.91 2.86
C ILE A 100 -16.93 8.95 1.70
N GLN A 101 -15.89 8.78 0.89
CA GLN A 101 -15.85 7.79 -0.19
C GLN A 101 -14.78 6.75 0.11
N GLY A 102 -15.10 5.48 -0.15
CA GLY A 102 -14.12 4.41 -0.07
C GLY A 102 -13.09 4.54 -1.20
N ALA A 103 -11.81 4.31 -0.88
CA ALA A 103 -10.77 4.17 -1.90
C ALA A 103 -10.86 2.77 -2.53
N TYR A 104 -11.74 2.60 -3.51
CA TYR A 104 -11.91 1.34 -4.24
C TYR A 104 -10.80 1.18 -5.29
N LEU A 105 -9.76 0.40 -4.95
CA LEU A 105 -8.59 0.19 -5.82
C LEU A 105 -8.79 -0.91 -6.88
N ARG A 106 -9.89 -1.64 -6.80
CA ARG A 106 -10.27 -2.72 -7.71
C ARG A 106 -11.65 -2.37 -8.26
N GLU A 107 -11.85 -2.59 -9.57
CA GLU A 107 -13.17 -2.52 -10.17
C GLU A 107 -14.15 -3.48 -9.48
N PRO A 108 -15.43 -3.10 -9.33
CA PRO A 108 -16.42 -3.96 -8.72
C PRO A 108 -16.63 -5.23 -9.56
N ASP A 109 -16.73 -6.39 -8.88
CA ASP A 109 -17.01 -7.68 -9.52
C ASP A 109 -18.38 -7.69 -10.24
N ILE A 110 -19.30 -6.84 -9.77
CA ILE A 110 -20.66 -6.67 -10.30
C ILE A 110 -21.03 -5.18 -10.14
N GLY A 111 -21.49 -4.53 -11.21
CA GLY A 111 -21.92 -3.13 -11.20
C GLY A 111 -21.21 -2.28 -12.25
N PRO A 112 -21.51 -0.96 -12.34
CA PRO A 112 -20.89 -0.07 -13.30
C PRO A 112 -19.38 0.05 -13.04
N THR A 113 -18.58 -0.15 -14.08
CA THR A 113 -17.11 -0.07 -14.07
C THR A 113 -16.58 1.34 -14.27
N SER A 114 -17.45 2.32 -14.49
CA SER A 114 -17.14 3.74 -14.60
C SER A 114 -17.82 4.52 -13.48
N TYR A 115 -17.02 5.19 -12.65
CA TYR A 115 -17.49 6.28 -11.80
C TYR A 115 -17.28 7.60 -12.57
N ILE A 116 -18.33 8.41 -12.62
CA ILE A 116 -18.36 9.78 -13.18
C ILE A 116 -17.42 10.67 -12.35
#